data_AF-A0A0M8TAL5-F1
#
_entry.id   AF-A0A0M8TAL5-F1
#
_cell.length_a   1.000
_cell.length_b   1.000
_cell.length_c   1.000
_cell.angle_alpha   90.00
_cell.angle_beta   90.00
_cell.angle_gamma   90.00
#
_symmetry.space_group_name_H-M   'P 1'
#
loop_
_entity.id
_entity.type
_entity.pdbx_description
1 polymer ?
#
loop_
_entity_poly.entity_id
_entity_poly.type
_entity_poly.pdbx_seq_one_letter_code
_entity_poly.pdbx_strand_id
1 'polypeptide(L)'
;MRSSSVSDQLEKPEIDFPEGDAPADLVIEDIWVGDGAEAKVGAFIKVHYVGVAFSTGEEFDASWNRGSALAFQLGVGQVIKGWDQGVQGMRVGGRRKITIPAHLAYGDSGAGGGLIAPGETLIFVCDLMDA
;
A
#
# COMPACT_ATOMS: atom_id res chain seq x y z
N MET A 1 -14.67 -5.18 -30.60
CA MET A 1 -14.92 -4.39 -29.37
C MET A 1 -13.63 -4.33 -28.58
N ARG A 2 -13.09 -3.14 -28.28
CA ARG A 2 -11.92 -3.02 -27.39
C ARG A 2 -12.42 -3.27 -25.98
N SER A 3 -11.95 -4.37 -25.38
CA SER A 3 -12.14 -4.65 -23.96
C SER A 3 -11.38 -3.56 -23.20
N SER A 4 -12.08 -2.53 -22.75
CA SER A 4 -11.54 -1.57 -21.80
C SER A 4 -11.33 -2.34 -20.49
N SER A 5 -10.11 -2.82 -20.28
CA SER A 5 -9.73 -3.50 -19.03
C SER A 5 -9.96 -2.52 -17.89
N VAL A 6 -10.78 -2.92 -16.93
CA VAL A 6 -11.11 -2.15 -15.71
C VAL A 6 -9.84 -1.74 -14.93
N SER A 7 -8.70 -2.39 -15.21
CA SER A 7 -7.36 -2.12 -14.69
C SER A 7 -6.84 -0.69 -14.92
N ASP A 8 -7.25 0.03 -15.98
CA ASP A 8 -6.67 1.34 -16.32
C ASP A 8 -7.50 2.56 -15.82
N GLN A 9 -8.51 2.35 -14.96
CA GLN A 9 -9.47 3.41 -14.59
C GLN A 9 -9.66 3.59 -13.07
N LEU A 10 -8.79 3.04 -12.21
CA LEU A 10 -8.90 3.29 -10.78
C LEU A 10 -8.43 4.72 -10.47
N GLU A 11 -9.37 5.51 -9.95
CA GLU A 11 -9.09 6.84 -9.42
C GLU A 11 -8.25 6.73 -8.15
N LYS A 12 -7.41 7.75 -7.93
CA LYS A 12 -6.58 7.88 -6.73
C LYS A 12 -7.50 7.82 -5.50
N PRO A 13 -7.33 6.84 -4.59
CA PRO A 13 -8.15 6.76 -3.39
C PRO A 13 -7.93 7.98 -2.49
N GLU A 14 -9.00 8.43 -1.86
CA GLU A 14 -8.92 9.29 -0.69
C GLU A 14 -8.84 8.42 0.57
N ILE A 15 -8.06 8.86 1.55
CA ILE A 15 -7.92 8.19 2.84
C ILE A 15 -8.51 9.12 3.89
N ASP A 16 -9.55 8.68 4.57
CA ASP A 16 -10.11 9.42 5.70
C ASP A 16 -9.05 9.59 6.80
N PHE A 17 -9.13 10.70 7.52
CA PHE A 17 -8.22 10.94 8.64
C PHE A 17 -8.36 9.79 9.65
N PRO A 18 -7.25 9.15 10.06
CA PRO A 18 -7.33 8.00 10.95
C PRO A 18 -7.80 8.39 12.35
N GLU A 19 -8.73 7.62 12.88
CA GLU A 19 -9.24 7.80 14.24
C GLU A 19 -8.59 6.79 15.20
N GLY A 20 -8.42 7.21 16.45
CA GLY A 20 -7.91 6.36 17.53
C GLY A 20 -6.37 6.28 17.58
N ASP A 21 -5.89 5.29 18.33
CA ASP A 21 -4.46 5.05 18.51
C ASP A 21 -3.86 4.26 17.34
N ALA A 22 -2.60 4.53 17.01
CA ALA A 22 -1.87 3.76 16.04
C ALA A 22 -1.76 2.28 16.48
N PRO A 23 -2.07 1.31 15.61
CA PRO A 23 -2.04 -0.10 15.99
C PRO A 23 -0.62 -0.57 16.28
N ALA A 24 -0.49 -1.50 17.22
CA ALA A 24 0.80 -2.12 17.55
C ALA A 24 1.26 -3.12 16.49
N ASP A 25 0.31 -3.76 15.80
CA ASP A 25 0.54 -4.79 14.79
C ASP A 25 0.09 -4.32 13.40
N LEU A 26 0.51 -5.03 12.35
CA LEU A 26 0.03 -4.80 10.99
C LEU A 26 -1.48 -5.05 10.92
N VAL A 27 -2.23 -4.05 10.46
CA VAL A 27 -3.67 -4.17 10.20
C VAL A 27 -3.92 -4.25 8.69
N ILE A 28 -4.71 -5.23 8.27
CA ILE A 28 -5.07 -5.48 6.87
C ILE A 28 -6.60 -5.41 6.75
N GLU A 29 -7.08 -4.56 5.86
CA GLU A 29 -8.51 -4.36 5.61
C GLU A 29 -8.76 -4.40 4.09
N ASP A 30 -9.43 -5.45 3.60
CA ASP A 30 -9.87 -5.48 2.19
C ASP A 30 -11.08 -4.55 2.03
N ILE A 31 -10.91 -3.48 1.23
CA ILE A 31 -12.01 -2.59 0.86
C ILE A 31 -12.90 -3.32 -0.17
N TRP A 32 -12.26 -3.96 -1.16
CA TRP A 32 -12.88 -5.01 -1.96
C TRP A 32 -11.84 -5.99 -2.48
N VAL A 33 -12.28 -7.24 -2.66
CA VAL A 33 -11.44 -8.32 -3.17
C VAL A 33 -11.57 -8.41 -4.69
N GLY A 34 -10.44 -8.44 -5.38
CA GLY A 34 -10.40 -8.66 -6.83
C GLY A 34 -10.68 -10.11 -7.23
N ASP A 35 -10.93 -10.34 -8.51
CA ASP A 35 -11.22 -11.67 -9.05
C ASP A 35 -10.00 -12.34 -9.72
N GLY A 36 -8.96 -11.56 -10.03
CA GLY A 36 -7.78 -12.01 -10.76
C GLY A 36 -6.78 -12.85 -9.96
N ALA A 37 -5.55 -12.93 -10.47
CA ALA A 37 -4.47 -13.72 -9.86
C ALA A 37 -4.17 -13.24 -8.43
N GLU A 38 -3.79 -14.19 -7.56
CA GLU A 38 -3.43 -13.92 -6.18
C GLU A 38 -1.94 -13.55 -6.08
N ALA A 39 -1.62 -12.48 -5.35
CA ALA A 39 -0.27 -12.06 -5.04
C ALA A 39 0.40 -13.04 -4.08
N LYS A 40 1.34 -13.83 -4.62
CA LYS A 40 2.10 -14.85 -3.89
C LYS A 40 3.55 -14.44 -3.70
N VAL A 41 4.16 -14.94 -2.62
CA VAL A 41 5.59 -14.75 -2.36
C VAL A 41 6.42 -15.20 -3.57
N GLY A 42 7.35 -14.34 -3.98
CA GLY A 42 8.23 -14.54 -5.14
C GLY A 42 7.64 -14.06 -6.47
N ALA A 43 6.35 -13.73 -6.55
CA ALA A 43 5.74 -13.17 -7.75
C ALA A 43 6.18 -11.71 -7.96
N PHE A 44 6.24 -11.30 -9.24
CA PHE A 44 6.39 -9.90 -9.61
C PHE A 44 5.02 -9.27 -9.70
N ILE A 45 4.73 -8.31 -8.81
CA ILE A 45 3.43 -7.67 -8.73
C ILE A 45 3.51 -6.19 -9.10
N LYS A 46 2.37 -5.61 -9.47
CA LYS A 46 2.24 -4.16 -9.69
C LYS A 46 1.15 -3.60 -8.81
N VAL A 47 1.47 -2.55 -8.06
CA VAL A 47 0.55 -1.96 -7.08
C VAL A 47 0.47 -0.46 -7.29
N HIS A 48 -0.74 0.03 -7.49
CA HIS A 48 -1.04 1.44 -7.33
C HIS A 48 -1.30 1.72 -5.84
N TYR A 49 -0.81 2.83 -5.31
CA TYR A 49 -1.00 3.18 -3.90
C TYR A 49 -1.02 4.69 -3.62
N VAL A 50 -1.62 5.01 -2.48
CA VAL A 50 -1.49 6.27 -1.74
C VAL A 50 -1.01 5.94 -0.34
N GLY A 51 -0.03 6.68 0.17
CA GLY A 51 0.54 6.53 1.50
C GLY A 51 0.44 7.84 2.30
N VAL A 52 -0.15 7.76 3.50
CA VAL A 52 -0.32 8.88 4.43
C VAL A 52 0.31 8.57 5.79
N ALA A 53 0.81 9.59 6.47
CA ALA A 53 1.25 9.47 7.86
C ALA A 53 0.02 9.31 8.77
N PHE A 54 0.04 8.35 9.69
CA PHE A 54 -1.10 8.12 10.60
C PHE A 54 -1.30 9.33 11.51
N SER A 55 -0.23 9.94 12.02
CA SER A 55 -0.32 11.04 12.98
C SER A 55 -0.98 12.32 12.42
N THR A 56 -0.81 12.60 11.13
CA THR A 56 -1.27 13.84 10.49
C THR A 56 -2.30 13.64 9.39
N GLY A 57 -2.49 12.41 8.90
CA GLY A 57 -3.28 12.13 7.69
C GLY A 57 -2.68 12.71 6.41
N GLU A 58 -1.49 13.32 6.46
CA GLU A 58 -0.87 13.94 5.30
C GLU A 58 -0.26 12.88 4.38
N GLU A 59 -0.50 13.03 3.08
CA GLU A 59 0.14 12.22 2.06
C GLU A 59 1.64 12.51 1.99
N PHE A 60 2.46 11.47 2.15
CA PHE A 60 3.90 11.55 1.94
C PHE A 60 4.32 10.97 0.58
N ASP A 61 3.54 10.04 0.02
CA ASP A 61 3.83 9.45 -1.29
C ASP A 61 2.60 8.82 -1.96
N ALA A 62 2.51 8.91 -3.28
CA ALA A 62 1.49 8.22 -4.07
C ALA A 62 1.99 7.89 -5.48
N SER A 63 1.67 6.68 -5.94
CA SER A 63 2.01 6.22 -7.30
C SER A 63 1.37 7.08 -8.41
N TRP A 64 0.17 7.62 -8.18
CA TRP A 64 -0.51 8.53 -9.11
C TRP A 64 0.26 9.83 -9.33
N ASN A 65 0.97 10.35 -8.32
CA ASN A 65 1.79 11.55 -8.46
C ASN A 65 2.95 11.33 -9.45
N ARG A 66 3.35 10.07 -9.66
CA ARG A 66 4.38 9.66 -10.63
C ARG A 66 3.78 9.08 -11.93
N GLY A 67 2.45 8.97 -12.02
CA GLY A 67 1.75 8.40 -13.16
C GLY A 67 2.01 6.91 -13.44
N SER A 68 2.57 6.16 -12.49
CA SER A 68 2.88 4.73 -12.68
C SER A 68 2.83 3.92 -11.38
N ALA A 69 2.28 2.71 -11.48
CA ALA A 69 2.27 1.73 -10.39
C ALA A 69 3.69 1.29 -10.00
N LEU A 70 3.88 0.94 -8.73
CA LEU A 70 5.12 0.37 -8.24
C LEU A 70 5.18 -1.12 -8.60
N ALA A 71 6.29 -1.54 -9.23
CA ALA A 71 6.56 -2.93 -9.54
C ALA A 71 7.67 -3.46 -8.63
N PHE A 72 7.45 -4.61 -8.01
CA PHE A 72 8.44 -5.26 -7.14
C PHE A 72 8.17 -6.75 -7.02
N GLN A 73 9.16 -7.50 -6.54
CA GLN A 73 9.01 -8.90 -6.20
C GLN A 73 8.53 -9.04 -4.76
N LEU A 74 7.40 -9.71 -4.54
CA LEU A 74 6.74 -9.79 -3.24
C LEU A 74 7.46 -10.75 -2.28
N GLY A 75 7.66 -10.32 -1.04
CA GLY A 75 8.10 -11.19 0.07
C GLY A 75 9.58 -11.54 0.05
N VAL A 76 10.40 -10.75 -0.66
CA VAL A 76 11.85 -10.94 -0.76
C VAL A 76 12.66 -9.77 -0.19
N GLY A 77 12.02 -8.84 0.52
CA GLY A 77 12.67 -7.69 1.16
C GLY A 77 13.01 -6.53 0.22
N GLN A 78 12.28 -6.38 -0.89
CA GLN A 78 12.44 -5.24 -1.81
C GLN A 78 11.72 -3.97 -1.35
N VAL A 79 10.75 -4.11 -0.45
CA VAL A 79 9.96 -3.03 0.14
C VAL A 79 9.99 -3.15 1.67
N ILE A 80 9.39 -2.19 2.38
CA ILE A 80 9.26 -2.27 3.84
C ILE A 80 8.50 -3.54 4.24
N LYS A 81 8.83 -4.09 5.42
CA LYS A 81 8.29 -5.38 5.89
C LYS A 81 6.77 -5.42 5.92
N GLY A 82 6.13 -4.31 6.29
CA GLY A 82 4.67 -4.22 6.33
C GLY A 82 4.01 -4.34 4.96
N TRP A 83 4.68 -3.88 3.89
CA TRP A 83 4.21 -4.10 2.51
C TRP A 83 4.41 -5.55 2.09
N ASP A 84 5.59 -6.09 2.36
CA ASP A 84 5.93 -7.48 2.06
C ASP A 84 4.98 -8.48 2.71
N GLN A 85 4.44 -8.15 3.89
CA GLN A 85 3.43 -8.94 4.61
C GLN A 85 2.01 -8.58 4.19
N GLY A 86 1.68 -7.29 4.13
CA GLY A 86 0.32 -6.77 3.99
C GLY A 86 -0.32 -7.00 2.63
N VAL A 87 0.48 -7.11 1.56
CA VAL A 87 -0.02 -7.31 0.19
C VAL A 87 -0.19 -8.79 -0.15
N GLN A 88 0.35 -9.72 0.65
CA GLN A 88 0.18 -11.15 0.41
C GLN A 88 -1.29 -11.55 0.41
N GLY A 89 -1.67 -12.41 -0.53
CA GLY A 89 -3.05 -12.89 -0.68
C GLY A 89 -4.02 -11.86 -1.27
N MET A 90 -3.60 -10.62 -1.58
CA MET A 90 -4.41 -9.73 -2.41
C MET A 90 -4.67 -10.38 -3.77
N ARG A 91 -5.83 -10.08 -4.38
CA ARG A 91 -6.18 -10.53 -5.73
C ARG A 91 -6.21 -9.35 -6.70
N VAL A 92 -5.70 -9.55 -7.90
CA VAL A 92 -5.67 -8.52 -8.96
C VAL A 92 -7.08 -7.95 -9.17
N GLY A 93 -7.17 -6.63 -9.24
CA GLY A 93 -8.41 -5.86 -9.27
C GLY A 93 -8.96 -5.48 -7.88
N GLY A 94 -8.33 -5.97 -6.80
CA GLY A 94 -8.71 -5.66 -5.42
C GLY A 94 -8.08 -4.38 -4.88
N ARG A 95 -8.78 -3.74 -3.94
CA ARG A 95 -8.29 -2.61 -3.14
C ARG A 95 -8.21 -3.00 -1.68
N ARG A 96 -7.06 -2.75 -1.06
CA ARG A 96 -6.78 -3.07 0.34
C ARG A 96 -6.18 -1.86 1.04
N LYS A 97 -6.62 -1.61 2.27
CA LYS A 97 -5.93 -0.73 3.19
C LYS A 97 -5.01 -1.54 4.09
N ILE A 98 -3.77 -1.09 4.25
CA ILE A 98 -2.82 -1.63 5.21
C ILE A 98 -2.32 -0.52 6.14
N THR A 99 -2.40 -0.76 7.45
CA THR A 99 -1.86 0.15 8.47
C THR A 99 -0.63 -0.49 9.08
N ILE A 100 0.53 0.13 8.88
CA ILE A 100 1.84 -0.44 9.14
C ILE A 100 2.47 0.28 10.33
N PRO A 101 2.66 -0.40 11.47
CA PRO A 101 3.36 0.18 12.61
C PRO A 101 4.82 0.47 12.26
N ALA A 102 5.41 1.47 12.91
CA ALA A 102 6.74 1.99 12.59
C ALA A 102 7.83 0.91 12.46
N HIS A 103 7.81 -0.10 13.32
CA HIS A 103 8.81 -1.18 13.34
C HIS A 103 8.75 -2.13 12.11
N LEU A 104 7.64 -2.09 11.34
CA LEU A 104 7.49 -2.74 10.04
C LEU A 104 7.64 -1.77 8.86
N ALA A 105 7.86 -0.49 9.15
CA ALA A 105 8.11 0.59 8.20
C ALA A 105 9.54 1.14 8.35
N TYR A 106 9.69 2.42 8.71
CA TYR A 106 10.97 3.14 8.79
C TYR A 106 11.53 3.29 10.22
N GLY A 107 10.81 2.80 11.23
CA GLY A 107 11.22 2.81 12.63
C GLY A 107 11.52 4.20 13.19
N ASP A 108 12.39 4.24 14.20
CA ASP A 108 12.77 5.47 14.90
C ASP A 108 13.59 6.45 14.05
N SER A 109 14.03 6.03 12.87
CA SER A 109 14.81 6.89 11.96
C SER A 109 13.92 7.80 11.11
N GLY A 110 12.66 7.41 10.85
CA GLY A 110 11.84 8.06 9.83
C GLY A 110 12.45 7.93 8.42
N ALA A 111 11.96 8.71 7.46
CA ALA A 111 12.43 8.67 6.07
C ALA A 111 12.10 9.94 5.26
N GLY A 112 12.55 9.97 4.00
CA GLY A 112 12.16 11.00 3.03
C GLY A 112 12.69 12.41 3.35
N GLY A 113 13.81 12.52 4.06
CA GLY A 113 14.36 13.82 4.46
C GLY A 113 13.50 14.58 5.48
N GLY A 114 12.64 13.87 6.22
CA GLY A 114 11.72 14.44 7.21
C GLY A 114 10.25 14.37 6.83
N LEU A 115 9.91 13.85 5.64
CA LEU A 115 8.53 13.59 5.23
C LEU A 115 7.84 12.52 6.08
N ILE A 116 8.60 11.55 6.59
CA ILE A 116 8.11 10.52 7.49
C ILE A 116 8.85 10.69 8.82
N ALA A 117 8.11 10.96 9.89
CA ALA A 117 8.68 11.18 11.21
C ALA A 117 9.27 9.89 11.83
N PRO A 118 10.23 10.02 12.76
CA PRO A 118 10.62 8.95 13.68
C PRO A 118 9.41 8.29 14.35
N GLY A 119 9.34 6.95 14.32
CA GLY A 119 8.26 6.20 14.99
C GLY A 119 6.90 6.33 14.31
N GLU A 120 6.83 6.87 13.09
CA GLU A 120 5.58 7.09 12.39
C GLU A 120 4.92 5.78 11.93
N THR A 121 3.61 5.69 12.16
CA THR A 121 2.77 4.63 11.59
C THR A 121 2.26 5.08 10.24
N LEU A 122 2.22 4.19 9.27
CA LEU A 122 1.85 4.54 7.90
C LEU A 122 0.55 3.86 7.51
N ILE A 123 -0.32 4.57 6.81
CA ILE A 123 -1.49 3.98 6.17
C ILE A 123 -1.25 3.99 4.67
N PHE A 124 -1.48 2.84 4.03
CA PHE A 124 -1.51 2.74 2.59
C PHE A 124 -2.87 2.22 2.14
N VAL A 125 -3.40 2.79 1.07
CA VAL A 125 -4.45 2.15 0.26
C VAL A 125 -3.81 1.69 -1.03
N CYS A 126 -3.91 0.39 -1.29
CA CYS A 126 -3.23 -0.33 -2.36
C CYS A 126 -4.24 -0.95 -3.31
N ASP A 127 -4.01 -0.77 -4.61
CA ASP A 127 -4.72 -1.43 -5.70
C ASP A 127 -3.78 -2.41 -6.39
N LEU A 128 -4.12 -3.69 -6.38
CA LEU A 128 -3.31 -4.71 -7.04
C LEU A 128 -3.66 -4.77 -8.52
N MET A 129 -2.72 -4.38 -9.37
CA MET A 129 -2.91 -4.26 -10.81
C MET A 129 -2.50 -5.51 -11.58
N ASP A 130 -1.51 -6.25 -11.06
CA ASP A 130 -0.91 -7.42 -11.71
C ASP A 130 -0.22 -8.31 -10.65
N ALA A 131 -0.22 -9.64 -10.85
CA ALA A 131 0.36 -10.62 -9.92
C ALA A 131 0.82 -11.92 -10.59
#